data_AF-A0A2P2DYW0-F1
#
_entry.id   AF-A0A2P2DYW0-F1
#
_cell.length_a   1.000
_cell.length_b   1.000
_cell.length_c   1.000
_cell.angle_alpha   90.00
_cell.angle_beta   90.00
_cell.angle_gamma   90.00
#
_symmetry.space_group_name_H-M   'P 1'
#
loop_
_entity.id
_entity.type
_entity.pdbx_description
1 polymer ?
#
loop_
_entity_poly.entity_id
_entity_poly.type
_entity_poly.pdbx_seq_one_letter_code
_entity_poly.pdbx_strand_id
1 'polypeptide(L)'
;MKPIVYLLIFCLSLSVLAKSTMSYRERKKHFDQRIQLIFDVRETLSIPEEETKNPLHQVKLNVEEAYRAGAKAEMEKNLSLAEGEIAFVGRKLCLQVEEIASDIYGKAQSAFYQTESQEKQSAKKMEWETKEKVNRYLGMAKLEKDHAKEFFISGNYHLSLHTYKRSILYSLLSLRAQGLESPSGYEAAHAAWAEPVWQTGKQQKSGTIQTN
;
A
#
# COMPACT_ATOMS: atom_id res chain seq x y z
N MET A 1 -47.68 -3.32 -11.60
CA MET A 1 -46.61 -2.83 -12.51
C MET A 1 -46.20 -1.38 -12.23
N LYS A 2 -47.13 -0.43 -12.08
CA LYS A 2 -46.80 0.99 -11.80
C LYS A 2 -45.89 1.27 -10.58
N PRO A 3 -46.04 0.62 -9.40
CA PRO A 3 -45.21 0.95 -8.23
C PRO A 3 -43.74 0.53 -8.39
N ILE A 4 -43.47 -0.54 -9.14
CA ILE A 4 -42.10 -1.02 -9.41
C ILE A 4 -41.35 -0.04 -10.31
N VAL A 5 -42.05 0.56 -11.28
CA VAL A 5 -41.47 1.58 -12.17
C VAL A 5 -41.12 2.85 -11.38
N TYR A 6 -41.99 3.30 -10.47
CA TYR A 6 -41.69 4.44 -9.61
C TYR A 6 -40.54 4.16 -8.64
N LEU A 7 -40.46 2.94 -8.10
CA LEU A 7 -39.32 2.53 -7.26
C LEU A 7 -38.01 2.55 -8.05
N LEU A 8 -38.01 2.03 -9.29
CA LEU A 8 -36.82 2.05 -10.15
C LEU A 8 -36.40 3.48 -10.52
N ILE A 9 -37.36 4.36 -10.85
CA ILE A 9 -37.09 5.78 -11.12
C ILE A 9 -36.58 6.50 -9.86
N PHE A 10 -37.11 6.17 -8.68
CA PHE A 10 -36.67 6.72 -7.41
C PHE A 10 -35.26 6.25 -7.03
N CYS A 11 -34.96 4.96 -7.19
CA CYS A 11 -33.61 4.42 -6.98
C CYS A 11 -32.59 4.97 -7.99
N LEU A 12 -33.00 5.17 -9.25
CA LEU A 12 -32.15 5.80 -10.28
C LEU A 12 -31.92 7.29 -10.03
N SER A 13 -32.92 8.02 -9.51
CA SER A 13 -32.74 9.44 -9.16
C SER A 13 -31.88 9.61 -7.90
N LEU A 14 -32.01 8.72 -6.91
CA LEU A 14 -31.12 8.66 -5.76
C LEU A 14 -29.67 8.32 -6.14
N SER A 15 -29.46 7.41 -7.10
CA SER A 15 -28.10 7.09 -7.58
C SER A 15 -27.47 8.23 -8.38
N VAL A 16 -28.27 9.06 -9.05
CA VAL A 16 -27.79 10.29 -9.71
C VAL A 16 -27.49 11.40 -8.71
N LEU A 17 -28.26 11.52 -7.62
CA LEU A 17 -28.00 12.45 -6.52
C LEU A 17 -26.81 12.04 -5.64
N ALA A 18 -26.46 10.75 -5.60
CA ALA A 18 -25.26 10.24 -4.97
C ALA A 18 -23.96 10.52 -5.79
N LYS A 19 -24.03 11.34 -6.84
CA LYS A 19 -22.85 11.95 -7.47
C LYS A 19 -22.15 12.86 -6.45
N SER A 20 -21.08 12.33 -5.86
CA SER A 20 -20.07 12.96 -5.01
C SER A 20 -20.33 14.41 -4.60
N THR A 21 -20.54 14.63 -3.30
CA THR A 21 -20.53 15.96 -2.65
C THR A 21 -19.17 16.67 -2.71
N MET A 22 -18.15 16.02 -3.29
CA MET A 22 -16.79 16.55 -3.36
C MET A 22 -16.63 17.50 -4.54
N SER A 23 -16.00 18.63 -4.25
CA SER A 23 -15.58 19.57 -5.28
C SER A 23 -14.54 18.95 -6.22
N TYR A 24 -14.47 19.44 -7.46
CA TYR A 24 -13.43 19.08 -8.41
C TYR A 24 -12.03 19.12 -7.79
N ARG A 25 -11.74 20.17 -7.01
CA ARG A 25 -10.43 20.37 -6.37
C ARG A 25 -10.08 19.24 -5.41
N GLU A 26 -11.04 18.78 -4.62
CA GLU A 26 -10.82 17.67 -3.69
C GLU A 26 -10.67 16.36 -4.44
N ARG A 27 -11.49 16.10 -5.46
CA ARG A 27 -11.35 14.92 -6.32
C ARG A 27 -9.97 14.88 -7.00
N LYS A 28 -9.51 16.00 -7.55
CA LYS A 28 -8.15 16.11 -8.12
C LYS A 28 -7.07 15.82 -7.08
N LYS A 29 -7.20 16.37 -5.86
CA LYS A 29 -6.27 16.07 -4.77
C LYS A 29 -6.22 14.57 -4.45
N HIS A 30 -7.36 13.90 -4.39
CA HIS A 30 -7.41 12.46 -4.18
C HIS A 30 -6.81 11.68 -5.35
N PHE A 31 -7.08 12.10 -6.58
CA PHE A 31 -6.46 11.55 -7.78
C PHE A 31 -4.92 11.64 -7.69
N ASP A 32 -4.39 12.83 -7.37
CA ASP A 32 -2.95 13.09 -7.26
C ASP A 32 -2.30 12.21 -6.17
N GLN A 33 -2.96 12.04 -5.02
CA GLN A 33 -2.48 11.16 -3.96
C GLN A 33 -2.47 9.68 -4.38
N ARG A 34 -3.53 9.24 -5.07
CA ARG A 34 -3.65 7.84 -5.51
C ARG A 34 -2.65 7.49 -6.60
N ILE A 35 -2.46 8.37 -7.58
CA ILE A 35 -1.51 8.12 -8.67
C ILE A 35 -0.07 8.13 -8.16
N GLN A 36 0.25 9.03 -7.22
CA GLN A 36 1.57 9.07 -6.62
C GLN A 36 1.87 7.78 -5.85
N LEU A 37 0.92 7.26 -5.07
CA LEU A 37 1.11 5.97 -4.39
C LEU A 37 1.39 4.84 -5.38
N ILE A 38 0.68 4.80 -6.52
CA ILE A 38 0.89 3.77 -7.54
C ILE A 38 2.31 3.87 -8.11
N PHE A 39 2.79 5.07 -8.42
CA PHE A 39 4.17 5.26 -8.88
C PHE A 39 5.18 4.84 -7.82
N ASP A 40 5.04 5.32 -6.59
CA ASP A 40 5.96 5.01 -5.49
C ASP A 40 6.07 3.50 -5.25
N VAL A 41 4.93 2.80 -5.25
CA VAL A 41 4.90 1.34 -5.04
C VAL A 41 5.55 0.61 -6.20
N ARG A 42 5.25 0.99 -7.45
CA ARG A 42 5.85 0.37 -8.64
C ARG A 42 7.35 0.56 -8.67
N GLU A 43 7.82 1.79 -8.48
CA GLU A 43 9.25 2.11 -8.46
C GLU A 43 9.96 1.32 -7.35
N THR A 44 9.44 1.38 -6.13
CA THR A 44 10.08 0.74 -4.97
C THR A 44 10.13 -0.80 -5.09
N LEU A 45 9.11 -1.41 -5.69
CA LEU A 45 9.04 -2.86 -5.90
C LEU A 45 9.53 -3.30 -7.28
N SER A 46 10.08 -2.39 -8.08
CA SER A 46 10.52 -2.65 -9.46
C SER A 46 9.44 -3.34 -10.33
N ILE A 47 8.18 -2.98 -10.12
CA ILE A 47 7.04 -3.51 -10.88
C ILE A 47 6.90 -2.68 -12.15
N PRO A 48 7.07 -3.27 -13.35
CA PRO A 48 6.97 -2.54 -14.59
C PRO A 48 5.54 -2.03 -14.81
N GLU A 49 5.43 -0.90 -15.49
CA GLU A 49 4.14 -0.45 -16.01
C GLU A 49 3.68 -1.40 -17.13
N GLU A 50 2.46 -1.91 -17.01
CA GLU A 50 1.84 -2.67 -18.09
C GLU A 50 1.66 -1.79 -19.33
N GLU A 51 1.90 -2.35 -20.52
CA GLU A 51 1.57 -1.69 -21.78
C GLU A 51 0.04 -1.54 -21.91
N THR A 52 -0.48 -0.43 -21.42
CA THR A 52 -1.89 -0.06 -21.57
C THR A 52 -2.03 0.98 -22.69
N LYS A 53 -3.26 1.14 -23.20
CA LYS A 53 -3.58 2.20 -24.17
C LYS A 53 -3.31 3.60 -23.63
N ASN A 54 -3.32 3.77 -22.30
CA ASN A 54 -3.13 5.03 -21.60
C ASN A 54 -2.08 4.87 -20.50
N PRO A 55 -0.79 5.14 -20.78
CA PRO A 55 0.24 5.14 -19.75
C PRO A 55 -0.13 6.08 -18.60
N LEU A 56 0.11 5.70 -17.35
CA LEU A 56 -0.31 6.51 -16.19
C LEU A 56 0.29 7.91 -16.19
N HIS A 57 1.51 8.06 -16.70
CA HIS A 57 2.13 9.39 -16.88
C HIS A 57 1.31 10.27 -17.81
N GLN A 58 0.79 9.72 -18.92
CA GLN A 58 -0.08 10.44 -19.84
C GLN A 58 -1.44 10.76 -19.20
N VAL A 59 -1.99 9.83 -18.41
CA VAL A 59 -3.24 10.04 -17.66
C VAL A 59 -3.09 11.24 -16.69
N LYS A 60 -1.97 11.30 -15.95
CA LYS A 60 -1.64 12.43 -15.07
C LYS A 60 -1.54 13.74 -15.85
N LEU A 61 -0.80 13.73 -16.97
CA LEU A 61 -0.61 14.89 -17.82
C LEU A 61 -1.94 15.45 -18.33
N ASN A 62 -2.82 14.58 -18.84
CA ASN A 62 -4.11 14.97 -19.38
C ASN A 62 -5.00 15.67 -18.33
N VAL A 63 -4.95 15.21 -17.07
CA VAL A 63 -5.69 15.85 -15.96
C VAL A 63 -5.12 17.24 -15.65
N GLU A 64 -3.79 17.38 -15.62
CA GLU A 64 -3.12 18.66 -15.38
C GLU A 64 -3.36 19.67 -16.50
N GLU A 65 -3.29 19.24 -17.75
CA GLU A 65 -3.55 20.08 -18.92
C GLU A 65 -4.99 20.56 -18.96
N ALA A 66 -5.95 19.66 -18.71
CA ALA A 66 -7.36 20.02 -18.62
C ALA A 66 -7.62 21.01 -17.48
N TYR A 67 -6.96 20.81 -16.33
CA TYR A 67 -7.04 21.73 -15.20
C TYR A 67 -6.54 23.13 -15.55
N ARG A 68 -5.42 23.23 -16.28
CA ARG A 68 -4.83 24.51 -16.73
C ARG A 68 -5.67 25.19 -17.81
N ALA A 69 -6.28 24.44 -18.71
CA ALA A 69 -7.15 24.97 -19.76
C ALA A 69 -8.41 25.65 -19.21
N GLY A 70 -8.90 25.22 -18.04
CA GLY A 70 -9.98 25.88 -17.31
C GLY A 70 -11.40 25.62 -17.85
N ALA A 71 -11.53 24.83 -18.92
CA ALA A 71 -12.83 24.45 -19.46
C ALA A 71 -13.51 23.42 -18.54
N LYS A 72 -14.46 23.88 -17.72
CA LYS A 72 -15.09 23.07 -16.65
C LYS A 72 -15.61 21.70 -17.11
N ALA A 73 -16.26 21.63 -18.27
CA ALA A 73 -16.80 20.36 -18.79
C ALA A 73 -15.68 19.35 -19.13
N GLU A 74 -14.57 19.83 -19.71
CA GLU A 74 -13.42 19.00 -20.06
C GLU A 74 -12.64 18.58 -18.83
N MET A 75 -12.48 19.49 -17.86
CA MET A 75 -11.88 19.19 -16.55
C MET A 75 -12.59 18.01 -15.87
N GLU A 76 -13.91 18.10 -15.71
CA GLU A 76 -14.72 17.05 -15.07
C GLU A 76 -14.63 15.73 -15.82
N LYS A 77 -14.75 15.78 -17.15
CA LYS A 77 -14.66 14.60 -18.02
C LYS A 77 -13.30 13.90 -17.88
N ASN A 78 -12.21 14.65 -18.00
CA ASN A 78 -10.85 14.08 -17.96
C ASN A 78 -10.54 13.53 -16.58
N LEU A 79 -10.94 14.21 -15.50
CA LEU A 79 -10.75 13.70 -14.14
C LEU A 79 -11.55 12.41 -13.90
N SER A 80 -12.81 12.34 -14.34
CA SER A 80 -13.62 11.11 -14.21
C SER A 80 -13.05 9.92 -14.98
N LEU A 81 -12.52 10.14 -16.19
CA LEU A 81 -11.85 9.08 -16.95
C LEU A 81 -10.58 8.61 -16.25
N ALA A 82 -9.78 9.56 -15.75
CA ALA A 82 -8.53 9.29 -15.06
C ALA A 82 -8.73 8.55 -13.72
N GLU A 83 -9.78 8.89 -12.96
CA GLU A 83 -10.17 8.17 -11.75
C GLU A 83 -10.53 6.70 -12.05
N GLY A 84 -11.21 6.44 -13.17
CA GLY A 84 -11.52 5.08 -13.63
C GLY A 84 -10.26 4.28 -13.98
N GLU A 85 -9.32 4.90 -14.70
CA GLU A 85 -8.04 4.28 -15.06
C GLU A 85 -7.20 3.95 -13.81
N ILE A 86 -7.10 4.89 -12.85
CA ILE A 86 -6.43 4.64 -11.57
C ILE A 86 -7.07 3.49 -10.80
N ALA A 87 -8.41 3.41 -10.77
CA ALA A 87 -9.09 2.33 -10.07
C ALA A 87 -8.77 0.97 -10.72
N PHE A 88 -8.74 0.90 -12.05
CA PHE A 88 -8.38 -0.30 -12.79
C PHE A 88 -6.93 -0.72 -12.54
N VAL A 89 -5.98 0.21 -12.69
CA VAL A 89 -4.56 -0.07 -12.48
C VAL A 89 -4.26 -0.39 -11.01
N GLY A 90 -4.85 0.36 -10.08
CA GLY A 90 -4.71 0.12 -8.64
C GLY A 90 -5.18 -1.28 -8.23
N ARG A 91 -6.30 -1.75 -8.79
CA ARG A 91 -6.78 -3.13 -8.57
C ARG A 91 -5.77 -4.18 -9.02
N LYS A 92 -5.19 -4.04 -10.21
CA LYS A 92 -4.17 -4.97 -10.71
C LYS A 92 -2.92 -4.95 -9.86
N LEU A 93 -2.45 -3.76 -9.51
CA LEU A 93 -1.28 -3.58 -8.67
C LEU A 93 -1.48 -4.22 -7.29
N CYS A 94 -2.68 -4.11 -6.67
CA CYS A 94 -2.98 -4.79 -5.41
C CYS A 94 -2.72 -6.29 -5.46
N LEU A 95 -3.06 -6.98 -6.57
CA LEU A 95 -2.86 -8.41 -6.71
C LEU A 95 -1.36 -8.77 -6.74
N GLN A 96 -0.58 -8.03 -7.51
CA GLN A 96 0.88 -8.22 -7.57
C GLN A 96 1.54 -7.94 -6.21
N VAL A 97 1.11 -6.87 -5.53
CA VAL A 97 1.65 -6.50 -4.22
C VAL A 97 1.23 -7.49 -3.14
N GLU A 98 0.05 -8.11 -3.24
CA GLU A 98 -0.39 -9.20 -2.34
C GLU A 98 0.55 -10.41 -2.42
N GLU A 99 0.95 -10.80 -3.63
CA GLU A 99 1.88 -11.91 -3.87
C GLU A 99 3.24 -11.59 -3.25
N ILE A 100 3.77 -10.39 -3.52
CA ILE A 100 5.03 -9.90 -2.95
C ILE A 100 4.97 -9.86 -1.42
N ALA A 101 3.90 -9.30 -0.85
CA ALA A 101 3.71 -9.25 0.60
C ALA A 101 3.66 -10.64 1.21
N SER A 102 3.03 -11.61 0.53
CA SER A 102 2.96 -12.99 0.98
C SER A 102 4.31 -13.70 0.90
N ASP A 103 5.08 -13.48 -0.16
CA ASP A 103 6.44 -14.04 -0.32
C ASP A 103 7.40 -13.51 0.76
N ILE A 104 7.49 -12.19 0.95
CA ILE A 104 8.38 -11.59 1.95
C ILE A 104 7.96 -12.02 3.36
N TYR A 105 6.66 -12.04 3.65
CA TYR A 105 6.14 -12.54 4.93
C TYR A 105 6.53 -14.01 5.16
N GLY A 106 6.36 -14.86 4.14
CA GLY A 106 6.74 -16.27 4.20
C GLY A 106 8.23 -16.44 4.50
N LYS A 107 9.09 -15.74 3.77
CA LYS A 107 10.56 -15.73 3.98
C LYS A 107 10.92 -15.29 5.41
N ALA A 108 10.31 -14.21 5.89
CA ALA A 108 10.53 -13.69 7.23
C ALA A 108 10.09 -14.67 8.34
N GLN A 109 8.94 -15.31 8.15
CA GLN A 109 8.41 -16.31 9.07
C GLN A 109 9.27 -17.59 9.07
N SER A 110 9.67 -18.08 7.90
CA SER A 110 10.55 -19.24 7.76
C SER A 110 11.92 -19.00 8.41
N ALA A 111 12.50 -17.82 8.22
CA ALA A 111 13.77 -17.45 8.85
C ALA A 111 13.67 -17.46 10.39
N PHE A 112 12.56 -16.97 10.93
CA PHE A 112 12.31 -16.99 12.36
C PHE A 112 12.20 -18.41 12.90
N TYR A 113 11.42 -19.28 12.24
CA TYR A 113 11.30 -20.69 12.66
C TYR A 113 12.60 -21.48 12.54
N GLN A 114 13.41 -21.21 11.51
CA GLN A 114 14.75 -21.81 11.39
C GLN A 114 15.62 -21.40 12.57
N THR A 115 15.57 -20.12 12.95
CA THR A 115 16.31 -19.61 14.12
C THR A 115 15.84 -20.30 15.40
N GLU A 116 14.53 -20.37 15.66
CA GLU A 116 13.99 -21.07 16.83
C GLU A 116 14.34 -22.57 16.85
N SER A 117 14.43 -23.21 15.68
CA SER A 117 14.85 -24.61 15.59
C SER A 117 16.33 -24.78 15.89
N GLN A 118 17.18 -23.86 15.42
CA GLN A 118 18.62 -23.86 15.72
C GLN A 118 18.90 -23.60 17.20
N GLU A 119 18.13 -22.73 17.87
CA GLU A 119 18.23 -22.50 19.32
C GLU A 119 17.99 -23.77 20.14
N LYS A 120 17.15 -24.69 19.65
CA LYS A 120 16.91 -25.99 20.31
C LYS A 120 18.09 -26.95 20.14
N GLN A 121 18.91 -26.75 19.11
CA GLN A 121 20.04 -27.62 18.75
C GLN A 121 21.41 -27.01 19.11
N SER A 122 21.46 -25.72 19.46
CA SER A 122 22.69 -24.94 19.70
C SER A 122 22.67 -24.24 21.05
N ALA A 123 23.85 -23.96 21.62
CA ALA A 123 23.99 -23.15 22.83
C ALA A 123 23.74 -21.64 22.58
N LYS A 124 23.72 -21.19 21.31
CA LYS A 124 23.48 -19.80 20.95
C LYS A 124 21.97 -19.53 20.89
N LYS A 125 21.48 -18.73 21.83
CA LYS A 125 20.08 -18.28 21.90
C LYS A 125 19.98 -16.82 21.42
N MET A 126 18.89 -16.49 20.74
CA MET A 126 18.49 -15.12 20.48
C MET A 126 18.08 -14.46 21.81
N GLU A 127 18.50 -13.21 21.98
CA GLU A 127 18.06 -12.40 23.10
C GLU A 127 16.53 -12.30 23.15
N TRP A 128 15.94 -12.44 24.34
CA TRP A 128 14.49 -12.47 24.52
C TRP A 128 13.81 -11.22 23.93
N GLU A 129 14.41 -10.04 24.14
CA GLU A 129 13.89 -8.78 23.57
C GLU A 129 13.85 -8.79 22.05
N THR A 130 14.85 -9.41 21.41
CA THR A 130 14.91 -9.52 19.95
C THR A 130 13.81 -10.47 19.47
N LYS A 131 13.63 -11.60 20.16
CA LYS A 131 12.58 -12.57 19.85
C LYS A 131 11.18 -11.97 19.97
N GLU A 132 10.91 -11.21 21.03
CA GLU A 132 9.64 -10.51 21.21
C GLU A 132 9.41 -9.46 20.09
N LYS A 133 10.47 -8.70 19.75
CA LYS A 133 10.42 -7.70 18.67
C LYS A 133 10.10 -8.33 17.32
N VAL A 134 10.75 -9.45 16.99
CA VAL A 134 10.51 -10.19 15.73
C VAL A 134 9.08 -10.72 15.69
N ASN A 135 8.60 -11.35 16.77
CA ASN A 135 7.22 -11.82 16.88
C ASN A 135 6.21 -10.69 16.70
N ARG A 136 6.45 -9.53 17.30
CA ARG A 136 5.59 -8.35 17.16
C ARG A 136 5.52 -7.88 15.70
N TYR A 137 6.65 -7.78 15.01
CA TYR A 137 6.67 -7.41 13.60
C TYR A 137 5.96 -8.43 12.72
N LEU A 138 6.18 -9.73 12.94
CA LEU A 138 5.47 -10.78 12.19
C LEU A 138 3.95 -10.73 12.43
N GLY A 139 3.53 -10.51 13.69
CA GLY A 139 2.12 -10.31 14.03
C GLY A 139 1.49 -9.11 13.30
N MET A 140 2.16 -7.96 13.32
CA MET A 140 1.69 -6.77 12.59
C MET A 140 1.69 -7.00 11.07
N ALA A 141 2.71 -7.65 10.52
CA ALA A 141 2.77 -7.95 9.09
C ALA A 141 1.58 -8.81 8.63
N LYS A 142 1.21 -9.82 9.42
CA LYS A 142 0.04 -10.67 9.16
C LYS A 142 -1.26 -9.87 9.22
N LEU A 143 -1.48 -9.11 10.30
CA LEU A 143 -2.70 -8.31 10.48
C LEU A 143 -2.89 -7.29 9.36
N GLU A 144 -1.84 -6.57 8.97
CA GLU A 144 -1.91 -5.63 7.84
C GLU A 144 -2.22 -6.35 6.53
N LYS A 145 -1.66 -7.54 6.30
CA LYS A 145 -1.97 -8.31 5.09
C LYS A 145 -3.45 -8.71 5.04
N ASP A 146 -4.00 -9.15 6.17
CA ASP A 146 -5.41 -9.57 6.25
C ASP A 146 -6.34 -8.36 6.04
N HIS A 147 -6.07 -7.21 6.68
CA HIS A 147 -6.82 -5.97 6.44
C HIS A 147 -6.71 -5.48 5.00
N ALA A 148 -5.57 -5.66 4.34
CA ALA A 148 -5.38 -5.23 2.96
C ALA A 148 -6.32 -5.98 2.00
N LYS A 149 -6.61 -7.25 2.27
CA LYS A 149 -7.60 -8.05 1.54
C LYS A 149 -9.02 -7.56 1.78
N GLU A 150 -9.37 -7.16 2.99
CA GLU A 150 -10.67 -6.56 3.29
C GLU A 150 -10.89 -5.25 2.52
N PHE A 151 -9.87 -4.39 2.46
CA PHE A 151 -9.91 -3.19 1.64
C PHE A 151 -9.99 -3.49 0.14
N PHE A 152 -9.33 -4.55 -0.32
CA PHE A 152 -9.44 -4.99 -1.71
C PHE A 152 -10.86 -5.43 -2.05
N ILE A 153 -11.49 -6.25 -1.21
CA ILE A 153 -12.87 -6.74 -1.41
C ILE A 153 -13.88 -5.59 -1.41
N SER A 154 -13.67 -4.57 -0.57
CA SER A 154 -14.51 -3.36 -0.55
C SER A 154 -14.26 -2.39 -1.71
N GLY A 155 -13.33 -2.71 -2.63
CA GLY A 155 -12.97 -1.87 -3.77
C GLY A 155 -12.11 -0.66 -3.41
N ASN A 156 -11.63 -0.56 -2.17
CA ASN A 156 -10.74 0.51 -1.72
C ASN A 156 -9.27 0.14 -1.97
N TYR A 157 -8.88 0.12 -3.25
CA TYR A 157 -7.54 -0.27 -3.68
C TYR A 157 -6.44 0.65 -3.14
N HIS A 158 -6.76 1.94 -2.90
CA HIS A 158 -5.81 2.88 -2.31
C HIS A 158 -5.42 2.49 -0.88
N LEU A 159 -6.40 2.21 -0.02
CA LEU A 159 -6.10 1.72 1.34
C LEU A 159 -5.50 0.31 1.31
N SER A 160 -5.94 -0.55 0.39
CA SER A 160 -5.35 -1.88 0.21
C SER A 160 -3.85 -1.79 -0.09
N LEU A 161 -3.43 -0.96 -1.04
CA LEU A 161 -2.01 -0.74 -1.37
C LEU A 161 -1.20 -0.21 -0.18
N HIS A 162 -1.72 0.81 0.52
CA HIS A 162 -1.05 1.32 1.73
C HIS A 162 -0.87 0.24 2.80
N THR A 163 -1.86 -0.65 2.93
CA THR A 163 -1.88 -1.69 3.96
C THR A 163 -0.96 -2.85 3.58
N TYR A 164 -0.92 -3.27 2.32
CA TYR A 164 0.10 -4.21 1.85
C TYR A 164 1.52 -3.65 1.99
N LYS A 165 1.75 -2.37 1.68
CA LYS A 165 3.05 -1.70 1.91
C LYS A 165 3.47 -1.79 3.38
N ARG A 166 2.55 -1.61 4.33
CA ARG A 166 2.83 -1.80 5.78
C ARG A 166 3.14 -3.25 6.13
N SER A 167 2.44 -4.22 5.53
CA SER A 167 2.75 -5.63 5.70
C SER A 167 4.18 -5.95 5.28
N ILE A 168 4.59 -5.51 4.07
CA ILE A 168 5.96 -5.66 3.55
C ILE A 168 6.98 -5.01 4.49
N LEU A 169 6.73 -3.77 4.92
CA LEU A 169 7.57 -3.05 5.87
C LEU A 169 7.82 -3.86 7.14
N TYR A 170 6.76 -4.39 7.77
CA TYR A 170 6.91 -5.15 9.00
C TYR A 170 7.63 -6.48 8.79
N SER A 171 7.41 -7.17 7.67
CA SER A 171 8.19 -8.37 7.32
C SER A 171 9.68 -8.07 7.14
N LEU A 172 10.03 -6.94 6.51
CA LEU A 172 11.42 -6.50 6.35
C LEU A 172 12.05 -6.09 7.69
N LEU A 173 11.29 -5.40 8.56
CA LEU A 173 11.74 -5.05 9.91
C LEU A 173 11.98 -6.29 10.79
N SER A 174 11.19 -7.37 10.59
CA SER A 174 11.41 -8.61 11.34
C SER A 174 12.67 -9.34 10.89
N LEU A 175 12.97 -9.38 9.59
CA LEU A 175 14.25 -9.90 9.07
C LEU A 175 15.44 -9.09 9.58
N ARG A 176 15.34 -7.77 9.53
CA ARG A 176 16.38 -6.88 10.04
C ARG A 176 16.61 -7.04 11.53
N ALA A 177 15.55 -7.23 12.32
CA ALA A 177 15.67 -7.49 13.75
C ALA A 177 16.37 -8.83 14.06
N GLN A 178 16.26 -9.81 13.18
CA GLN A 178 17.03 -11.06 13.25
C GLN A 178 18.50 -10.90 12.81
N GLY A 179 18.91 -9.71 12.35
CA GLY A 179 20.24 -9.47 11.80
C GLY A 179 20.44 -10.07 10.40
N LEU A 180 19.34 -10.39 9.71
CA LEU A 180 19.38 -10.95 8.36
C LEU A 180 19.35 -9.83 7.32
N GLU A 181 19.99 -10.10 6.19
CA GLU A 181 19.93 -9.22 5.02
C GLU A 181 18.53 -9.22 4.39
N SER A 182 18.26 -8.18 3.60
CA SER A 182 17.02 -8.12 2.82
C SER A 182 17.00 -9.26 1.80
N PRO A 183 15.87 -9.96 1.57
CA PRO A 183 15.82 -11.00 0.57
C PRO A 183 16.02 -10.40 -0.83
N SER A 184 16.66 -11.17 -1.70
CA SER A 184 17.00 -10.74 -3.07
C SER A 184 15.79 -10.17 -3.81
N GLY A 185 15.95 -8.99 -4.41
CA GLY A 185 14.90 -8.30 -5.19
C GLY A 185 14.02 -7.36 -4.36
N TYR A 186 14.27 -7.22 -3.05
CA TYR A 186 13.51 -6.32 -2.17
C TYR A 186 14.39 -5.28 -1.48
N GLU A 187 15.63 -5.09 -1.94
CA GLU A 187 16.61 -4.18 -1.36
C GLU A 187 16.12 -2.73 -1.43
N ALA A 188 15.49 -2.34 -2.54
CA ALA A 188 14.91 -1.02 -2.72
C ALA A 188 13.79 -0.75 -1.70
N ALA A 189 12.88 -1.71 -1.49
CA ALA A 189 11.83 -1.61 -0.48
C ALA A 189 12.38 -1.55 0.95
N HIS A 190 13.42 -2.34 1.24
CA HIS A 190 14.09 -2.30 2.52
C HIS A 190 14.76 -0.94 2.78
N ALA A 191 15.47 -0.39 1.79
CA ALA A 191 16.11 0.92 1.90
C ALA A 191 15.10 2.07 2.01
N ALA A 192 14.04 2.05 1.21
CA ALA A 192 13.07 3.15 1.15
C ALA A 192 12.08 3.13 2.33
N TRP A 193 11.68 1.95 2.82
CA TRP A 193 10.61 1.84 3.82
C TRP A 193 11.11 1.38 5.19
N ALA A 194 11.99 0.38 5.27
CA ALA A 194 12.39 -0.21 6.55
C ALA A 194 13.54 0.54 7.23
N GLU A 195 14.56 0.95 6.46
CA GLU A 195 15.74 1.65 6.99
C GLU A 195 15.40 2.94 7.76
N PRO A 196 14.53 3.85 7.26
CA PRO A 196 14.23 5.10 7.95
C PRO A 196 13.55 4.87 9.30
N VAL A 197 12.64 3.88 9.37
CA VAL A 197 11.95 3.49 10.61
C VAL A 197 12.94 2.92 11.62
N TRP A 198 13.89 2.10 11.15
CA TRP A 198 14.91 1.51 12.00
C TRP A 198 15.89 2.55 12.58
N GLN A 199 16.33 3.51 11.76
CA GLN A 199 17.24 4.57 12.17
C GLN A 199 16.58 5.52 13.19
N THR A 200 15.32 5.88 12.97
CA THR A 200 14.54 6.72 13.90
C THR A 200 14.44 6.04 15.28
N GLY A 201 14.19 4.73 15.32
CA GLY A 201 14.14 3.97 16.56
C GLY A 201 15.48 3.90 17.32
N LYS A 202 16.62 3.91 16.60
CA LYS A 202 17.95 3.95 17.24
C LYS A 202 18.24 5.32 17.86
N GLN A 203 17.90 6.42 17.16
CA GLN A 203 18.13 7.78 17.65
C GLN A 203 17.33 8.10 18.93
N GLN A 204 16.09 7.58 19.03
CA GLN A 204 15.28 7.75 20.25
C GLN A 204 15.89 7.06 21.47
N LYS A 205 16.50 5.87 21.31
CA LYS A 205 17.16 5.15 22.41
C LYS A 205 18.44 5.83 22.88
N SER A 206 19.17 6.52 22.00
CA SER A 206 20.37 7.29 22.38
C SER A 206 20.05 8.61 23.09
N GLY A 207 18.85 9.16 22.91
CA GLY A 207 18.45 10.45 23.51
C GLY A 207 17.90 10.37 24.94
N THR A 208 17.69 9.17 25.48
CA THR A 208 17.04 8.97 26.80
C THR A 208 18.01 8.78 27.96
N ILE A 209 19.32 8.78 27.73
CA ILE A 209 20.34 8.81 28.80
C ILE A 209 20.76 10.26 29.01
N GLN A 210 19.87 11.07 29.59
CA GLN A 210 20.28 12.27 30.33
C GLN A 210 20.31 11.89 31.80
N THR A 211 21.53 11.78 32.30
CA THR A 211 21.90 11.63 33.71
C THR A 211 21.30 12.77 34.53
N ASN A 212 20.48 12.42 35.51
CA ASN A 212 20.30 13.22 36.73
C ASN A 212 21.00 12.50 37.88
#